data_AF-A0A3L7SMJ7-F1
#
_entry.id   AF-A0A3L7SMJ7-F1
#
_cell.length_a   1.000
_cell.length_b   1.000
_cell.length_c   1.000
_cell.angle_alpha   90.00
_cell.angle_beta   90.00
_cell.angle_gamma   90.00
#
_symmetry.space_group_name_H-M   'P 1'
#
loop_
_entity.id
_entity.type
_entity.pdbx_description
1 polymer ?
#
loop_
_entity_poly.entity_id
_entity_poly.type
_entity_poly.pdbx_seq_one_letter_code
_entity_poly.pdbx_strand_id
1 'polypeptide(L)' 'PATLAQLFDPAIDQRRLIDGLRSLRVPRQLFKFLYRLLVAHCHSHTDEQAVYTISPERFESELALFRRDQDAFDRGLAPR' A
#
# COMPACT_ATOMS: atom_id res chain seq x y z
N PRO A 1 -12.52 -18.66 2.68
CA PRO A 1 -12.76 -17.45 1.84
C PRO A 1 -11.43 -16.71 1.68
N ALA A 2 -11.19 -16.08 0.52
CA ALA A 2 -9.99 -15.29 0.32
C ALA A 2 -10.01 -14.05 1.22
N THR A 3 -8.88 -13.69 1.83
CA THR A 3 -8.76 -12.51 2.70
C THR A 3 -7.71 -11.55 2.18
N LEU A 4 -7.85 -10.26 2.48
CA LEU A 4 -6.89 -9.22 2.06
C LEU A 4 -5.46 -9.53 2.53
N ALA A 5 -5.32 -10.12 3.72
CA ALA A 5 -4.02 -10.49 4.28
C ALA A 5 -3.24 -11.49 3.41
N GLN A 6 -3.94 -12.30 2.59
CA GLN A 6 -3.29 -13.27 1.71
C GLN A 6 -2.54 -12.63 0.52
N LEU A 7 -2.75 -11.33 0.25
CA LEU A 7 -1.99 -10.59 -0.76
C LEU A 7 -0.61 -10.15 -0.25
N PHE A 8 -0.33 -10.31 1.04
CA PHE A 8 0.90 -9.85 1.68
C PHE A 8 1.77 -11.03 2.06
N ASP A 9 3.08 -10.82 1.99
CA ASP A 9 4.05 -11.80 2.48
C ASP A 9 3.83 -12.02 3.99
N PRO A 10 3.81 -13.28 4.48
CA PRO A 10 3.69 -13.58 5.91
C PRO A 10 4.77 -12.93 6.80
N ALA A 11 5.87 -12.45 6.22
CA ALA A 11 6.87 -11.64 6.92
C ALA A 11 6.34 -10.29 7.40
N ILE A 12 5.25 -9.76 6.80
CA ILE A 12 4.50 -8.64 7.36
C ILE A 12 3.67 -9.15 8.54
N ASP A 13 3.99 -8.67 9.74
CA ASP A 13 3.16 -8.93 10.91
C ASP A 13 1.75 -8.35 10.71
N GLN A 14 0.72 -9.12 11.10
CA GLN A 14 -0.68 -8.73 10.93
C GLN A 14 -0.99 -7.43 11.69
N ARG A 15 -0.39 -7.20 12.86
CA ARG A 15 -0.57 -5.95 13.60
C ARG A 15 0.00 -4.79 12.83
N ARG A 16 1.18 -4.97 12.21
CA ARG A 16 1.80 -3.94 11.38
C ARG A 16 0.92 -3.55 10.19
N LEU A 17 0.32 -4.53 9.52
CA LEU A 17 -0.63 -4.30 8.43
C LEU A 17 -1.84 -3.49 8.92
N ILE A 18 -2.44 -3.88 10.05
CA ILE A 18 -3.59 -3.16 10.62
C ILE A 18 -3.21 -1.72 10.99
N ASP A 19 -2.07 -1.51 11.64
CA ASP A 19 -1.62 -0.19 12.06
C ASP A 19 -1.31 0.71 10.88
N GLY A 20 -0.67 0.16 9.83
CA GLY A 20 -0.41 0.87 8.58
C GLY A 20 -1.70 1.31 7.90
N LEU A 21 -2.67 0.39 7.74
CA LEU A 21 -3.96 0.72 7.11
C LEU A 21 -4.80 1.66 7.98
N ARG A 22 -4.75 1.55 9.32
CA ARG A 22 -5.44 2.46 10.25
C ARG A 22 -4.88 3.88 10.19
N SER A 23 -3.60 4.04 9.83
CA SER A 23 -3.00 5.37 9.66
C SER A 23 -3.65 6.16 8.51
N LEU A 24 -4.30 5.47 7.57
CA LEU A 24 -5.07 6.05 6.47
C LEU A 24 -6.47 6.41 6.99
N ARG A 25 -6.58 7.59 7.61
CA ARG A 25 -7.71 8.06 8.43
C ARG A 25 -9.10 7.99 7.80
N VAL A 26 -9.23 7.89 6.48
CA VAL A 26 -10.53 7.81 5.80
C VAL A 26 -10.58 6.60 4.85
N PRO A 27 -11.73 5.88 4.77
CA PRO A 27 -11.85 4.69 3.93
C PRO A 27 -11.47 4.93 2.46
N ARG A 28 -11.79 6.11 1.91
CA ARG A 28 -11.41 6.49 0.55
C ARG A 28 -9.89 6.44 0.32
N GLN A 29 -9.09 6.87 1.30
CA GLN A 29 -7.63 6.87 1.18
C GLN A 29 -7.07 5.45 1.30
N LEU A 30 -7.68 4.61 2.13
CA LEU A 30 -7.35 3.18 2.18
C LEU A 30 -7.48 2.53 0.79
N PHE A 31 -8.61 2.71 0.11
CA PHE A 31 -8.81 2.13 -1.22
C PHE A 31 -7.85 2.71 -2.27
N LYS A 32 -7.62 4.03 -2.24
CA LYS A 32 -6.63 4.68 -3.13
C LYS A 32 -5.22 4.12 -2.91
N PHE A 33 -4.82 3.94 -1.65
CA PHE A 33 -3.55 3.33 -1.28
C PHE A 33 -3.45 1.90 -1.80
N LEU A 34 -4.45 1.05 -1.53
CA LEU A 34 -4.43 -0.35 -1.96
C LEU A 34 -4.33 -0.48 -3.48
N TYR A 35 -5.07 0.35 -4.23
CA TYR A 35 -4.97 0.40 -5.68
C TYR A 35 -3.55 0.78 -6.13
N ARG A 36 -3.00 1.87 -5.58
CA ARG A 36 -1.63 2.31 -5.91
C ARG A 36 -0.61 1.22 -5.59
N LEU A 37 -0.69 0.61 -4.42
CA LEU A 37 0.20 -0.47 -4.00
C LEU A 37 0.14 -1.66 -4.96
N LEU A 38 -1.06 -2.10 -5.34
CA LEU A 38 -1.25 -3.21 -6.27
C LEU A 38 -0.68 -2.90 -7.66
N VAL A 39 -0.99 -1.73 -8.22
CA VAL A 39 -0.43 -1.30 -9.51
C VAL A 39 1.09 -1.27 -9.46
N ALA A 40 1.64 -0.68 -8.39
CA ALA A 40 3.06 -0.53 -8.24
C ALA A 40 3.74 -1.91 -8.07
N HIS A 41 3.13 -2.84 -7.33
CA HIS A 41 3.60 -4.23 -7.21
C HIS A 41 3.57 -4.97 -8.56
N CYS A 42 2.45 -4.92 -9.28
CA CYS A 42 2.35 -5.58 -10.59
C CYS A 42 3.35 -4.99 -11.60
N HIS A 43 3.62 -3.68 -11.57
CA HIS A 43 4.62 -3.06 -12.45
C HIS A 43 6.07 -3.45 -12.11
N SER A 44 6.37 -3.94 -10.90
CA SER A 44 7.72 -4.38 -10.55
C SER A 44 8.02 -5.83 -10.91
N HIS A 45 7.03 -6.56 -11.44
CA HIS A 45 7.16 -7.97 -11.79
C HIS A 45 6.76 -8.20 -13.24
N THR A 46 7.38 -9.18 -13.89
CA THR A 46 7.01 -9.63 -15.23
C THR A 46 6.21 -10.91 -15.14
N ASP A 47 5.52 -11.27 -16.22
CA ASP A 47 4.77 -12.52 -16.29
C ASP A 47 5.67 -13.76 -16.12
N GLU A 48 6.92 -13.68 -16.59
CA GLU A 48 7.92 -14.76 -16.46
C GLU A 48 8.46 -14.90 -15.03
N GLN A 49 8.44 -13.83 -14.23
CA GLN A 49 8.92 -13.78 -12.85
C GLN A 49 7.86 -13.16 -11.94
N ALA A 50 6.66 -13.74 -11.96
CA ALA A 50 5.53 -13.24 -11.21
C ALA A 50 5.71 -13.49 -9.70
N VAL A 51 5.52 -12.43 -8.92
CA VAL A 51 5.43 -12.49 -7.45
C VAL A 51 4.01 -12.12 -7.05
N TYR A 52 3.33 -13.01 -6.34
CA TYR A 52 1.91 -12.86 -5.99
C TYR A 52 1.68 -12.26 -4.60
N THR A 53 2.74 -12.07 -3.82
CA THR A 53 2.70 -11.51 -2.47
C THR A 53 3.48 -10.21 -2.40
N ILE A 54 2.92 -9.23 -1.70
CA ILE A 54 3.54 -7.93 -1.48
C ILE A 54 4.53 -8.05 -0.31
N SER A 55 5.80 -7.70 -0.55
CA SER A 55 6.84 -7.76 0.48
C SER A 55 6.67 -6.67 1.56
N PRO A 56 7.24 -6.85 2.77
CA PRO A 56 7.29 -5.81 3.80
C PRO A 56 7.86 -4.48 3.28
N GLU A 57 8.98 -4.54 2.56
CA GLU A 57 9.65 -3.36 2.03
C GLU A 57 8.76 -2.61 1.03
N ARG A 58 8.03 -3.35 0.18
CA ARG A 58 7.11 -2.76 -0.80
C ARG A 58 5.95 -2.05 -0.13
N PHE A 59 5.34 -2.69 0.86
CA PHE A 59 4.25 -2.12 1.65
C PHE A 59 4.69 -0.85 2.38
N GLU A 60 5.81 -0.90 3.10
CA GLU A 60 6.33 0.25 3.87
C GLU A 60 6.69 1.43 2.97
N SER A 61 7.34 1.15 1.84
CA SER A 61 7.78 2.19 0.89
C SER A 61 6.58 2.92 0.28
N GLU A 62 5.58 2.19 -0.22
CA GLU A 62 4.39 2.83 -0.79
C GLU A 62 3.56 3.54 0.29
N LEU A 63 3.48 2.99 1.51
CA LEU A 63 2.75 3.64 2.60
C LEU A 63 3.40 4.98 2.98
N ALA A 64 4.73 5.03 3.06
CA ALA A 64 5.47 6.26 3.34
C ALA A 64 5.26 7.31 2.25
N LEU A 65 5.37 6.92 0.98
CA LEU A 65 5.14 7.82 -0.16
C LEU A 65 3.70 8.34 -0.19
N PHE A 66 2.72 7.45 -0.04
CA PHE A 66 1.32 7.83 -0.09
C PHE A 66 0.92 8.79 1.04
N ARG A 67 1.48 8.61 2.24
CA ARG A 67 1.26 9.53 3.37
C ARG A 67 1.90 10.89 3.12
N ARG A 68 3.11 10.93 2.56
CA ARG A 68 3.76 12.18 2.18
C ARG A 68 2.92 12.97 1.16
N ASP A 69 2.35 12.28 0.18
CA ASP A 69 1.48 12.91 -0.84
C ASP A 69 0.18 13.42 -0.23
N GLN A 70 -0.42 12.67 0.70
CA GLN A 70 -1.59 13.14 1.46
C GLN A 70 -1.27 14.39 2.30
N ASP A 71 -0.16 14.37 3.04
CA ASP A 71 0.24 15.51 3.86
C ASP A 71 0.51 16.75 3.00
N ALA A 72 1.07 16.58 1.80
CA ALA A 72 1.26 17.68 0.84
C ALA A 72 -0.08 18.21 0.31
N PHE A 73 -1.02 17.32 -0.02
CA PHE A 73 -2.36 17.68 -0.47
C PHE A 73 -3.14 18.42 0.63
N ASP A 74 -3.13 17.92 1.86
CA ASP A 74 -3.82 18.51 3.01
C ASP A 74 -3.27 19.90 3.37
N ARG A 75 -1.97 20.15 3.12
CA ARG A 75 -1.34 21.47 3.27
C ARG A 75 -1.58 22.43 2.10
N GLY A 76 -2.32 22.00 1.07
CA GLY A 76 -2.60 22.79 -0.13
C GLY A 76 -1.38 22.97 -1.06
N LEU A 77 -0.37 22.11 -0.92
CA LEU A 77 0.89 22.17 -1.67
C LEU A 77 0.89 21.30 -2.94
N ALA A 78 -0.16 20.51 -3.17
CA ALA A 78 -0.29 19.67 -4.36
C ALA A 78 -0.92 20.47 -5.53
N PRO A 79 -0.39 20.37 -6.77
CA PRO A 79 -1.04 20.95 -7.93
C PRO A 79 -2.41 20.29 -8.15
N ARG A 80 -3.40 21.12 -8.51
CA ARG A 80 -4.78 20.70 -8.79
C ARG A 80 -4.87 19.79 -10.00
#